data_AF-A0AAN9UAP0-F1
#
_entry.id   AF-A0AAN9UAP0-F1
#
_cell.length_a   1.000
_cell.length_b   1.000
_cell.length_c   1.000
_cell.angle_alpha   90.00
_cell.angle_beta   90.00
_cell.angle_gamma   90.00
#
_symmetry.space_group_name_H-M   'P 1'
#
loop_
_entity.id
_entity.type
_entity.pdbx_description
1 polymer ?
#
loop_
_entity_poly.entity_id
_entity_poly.type
_entity_poly.pdbx_seq_one_letter_code
_entity_poly.pdbx_strand_id
1 'polypeptide(L)'
;MASSADPAGSQAEDSQGNQSEDIEAALKVILPKPYTDMHKPMEGLPNFERELRKRLWCILWTWDWQMSTLLSRPLLIDQDDHKLEIPNGRLENINDPEIPHPLASVALQAELGLHVSHLFQKMSTDYSIQLVLETENELEKWMGTFPAALRDHRPDTRWDKKHPNIPFMRCQLNIIAYAYLLAPLKPYLLSTADPNIMSIQLGADLRNKAVDTCLDLMRTSEQFYELIFPASIKYFFIIFFMFDAATVMCSAIVHDVDYTLPKRNQCIRSLRTAQELMDGVAHLSESARLSALLLPPPDIPAEPDWLFMDYGAPAGLSITNTAAQPQPQQQPVVAMNPGDPLSGTFLEPLWDWDRLNLDLGQYAVPQYATSGSWI
;
A
#
# COMPACT_ATOMS: atom_id res chain seq x y z
N MET A 1 73.09 -31.94 -0.32
CA MET A 1 72.57 -32.54 -1.55
C MET A 1 71.15 -33.01 -1.28
N ALA A 2 70.16 -32.38 -1.94
CA ALA A 2 68.72 -32.72 -2.06
C ALA A 2 67.93 -32.93 -0.73
N SER A 3 66.65 -32.57 -0.56
CA SER A 3 65.53 -32.45 -1.51
C SER A 3 64.37 -31.61 -0.91
N SER A 4 63.74 -30.82 -1.78
CA SER A 4 62.31 -30.44 -1.90
C SER A 4 61.36 -30.40 -0.69
N ALA A 5 60.77 -29.22 -0.45
CA ALA A 5 59.38 -29.08 -0.01
C ALA A 5 58.75 -27.84 -0.70
N ASP A 6 57.60 -28.03 -1.35
CA ASP A 6 56.77 -27.00 -2.00
C ASP A 6 56.16 -25.99 -1.02
N PRO A 7 55.84 -24.75 -1.46
CA PRO A 7 55.01 -23.81 -0.71
C PRO A 7 53.55 -23.84 -1.21
N ALA A 8 52.59 -23.96 -0.30
CA ALA A 8 51.16 -23.78 -0.58
C ALA A 8 50.65 -22.48 0.04
N GLY A 9 50.04 -21.63 -0.79
CA GLY A 9 48.91 -20.78 -0.40
C GLY A 9 49.21 -19.34 0.02
N SER A 10 49.26 -18.43 -0.95
CA SER A 10 48.86 -17.03 -0.75
C SER A 10 48.09 -16.57 -2.00
N GLN A 11 46.76 -16.67 -1.92
CA GLN A 11 45.82 -15.98 -2.82
C GLN A 11 44.56 -15.70 -2.00
N ALA A 12 44.51 -14.53 -1.38
CA ALA A 12 43.34 -14.06 -0.66
C ALA A 12 43.29 -12.53 -0.63
N GLU A 13 43.46 -11.84 -1.77
CA GLU A 13 43.28 -10.37 -1.81
C GLU A 13 42.60 -9.81 -3.07
N ASP A 14 42.30 -10.59 -4.13
CA ASP A 14 41.70 -10.05 -5.37
C ASP A 14 40.16 -10.17 -5.45
N SER A 15 39.49 -10.82 -4.50
CA SER A 15 38.06 -11.17 -4.65
C SER A 15 37.06 -10.10 -4.18
N GLN A 16 37.51 -9.03 -3.51
CA GLN A 16 36.61 -7.98 -2.98
C GLN A 16 36.38 -6.81 -3.93
N GLY A 17 37.32 -6.52 -4.84
CA GLY A 17 37.15 -5.47 -5.85
C GLY A 17 36.19 -5.87 -6.98
N ASN A 18 36.29 -7.13 -7.42
CA ASN A 18 35.48 -7.65 -8.55
C ASN A 18 33.99 -7.79 -8.20
N GLN A 19 33.64 -8.12 -6.95
CA GLN A 19 32.23 -8.26 -6.55
C GLN A 19 31.47 -6.92 -6.61
N SER A 20 32.12 -5.79 -6.31
CA SER A 20 31.47 -4.48 -6.37
C SER A 20 31.18 -4.06 -7.82
N GLU A 21 32.12 -4.31 -8.73
CA GLU A 21 31.93 -4.03 -10.16
C GLU A 21 30.93 -4.99 -10.82
N ASP A 22 30.92 -6.26 -10.41
CA ASP A 22 29.96 -7.25 -10.90
C ASP A 22 28.53 -6.98 -10.39
N ILE A 23 28.37 -6.46 -9.17
CA ILE A 23 27.06 -6.02 -8.64
C ILE A 23 26.58 -4.76 -9.36
N GLU A 24 27.47 -3.79 -9.63
CA GLU A 24 27.12 -2.57 -10.38
C GLU A 24 26.81 -2.89 -11.86
N ALA A 25 27.51 -3.86 -12.44
CA ALA A 25 27.23 -4.39 -13.77
C ALA A 25 25.92 -5.18 -13.80
N ALA A 26 25.63 -5.99 -12.78
CA ALA A 26 24.36 -6.72 -12.65
C ALA A 26 23.17 -5.76 -12.49
N LEU A 27 23.31 -4.68 -11.71
CA LEU A 27 22.31 -3.62 -11.60
C LEU A 27 22.09 -2.88 -12.93
N LYS A 28 23.13 -2.68 -13.74
CA LYS A 28 23.02 -2.14 -15.11
C LYS A 28 22.38 -3.11 -16.12
N VAL A 29 22.37 -4.41 -15.85
CA VAL A 29 21.82 -5.45 -16.74
C VAL A 29 20.32 -5.67 -16.53
N ILE A 30 19.75 -5.26 -15.39
CA ILE A 30 18.34 -5.56 -15.05
C ILE A 30 17.32 -4.70 -15.83
N LEU A 31 17.69 -3.57 -16.42
CA LEU A 31 16.78 -2.81 -17.30
C LEU A 31 17.54 -2.30 -18.54
N PRO A 32 17.12 -2.66 -19.77
CA PRO A 32 17.70 -2.05 -20.95
C PRO A 32 17.46 -0.53 -20.93
N LYS A 33 18.48 0.25 -21.29
CA LYS A 33 18.49 1.73 -21.35
C LYS A 33 17.26 2.44 -22.00
N PRO A 34 16.43 1.84 -22.88
CA PRO A 34 15.23 2.53 -23.40
C PRO A 34 14.13 2.78 -22.35
N TYR A 35 14.16 2.10 -21.20
CA TYR A 35 13.09 2.17 -20.20
C TYR A 35 13.33 3.25 -19.12
N THR A 36 14.56 3.71 -18.94
CA THR A 36 14.89 4.76 -17.95
C THR A 36 14.50 6.16 -18.39
N ASP A 37 14.31 6.41 -19.69
CA ASP A 37 13.92 7.72 -20.24
C ASP A 37 12.43 7.78 -20.61
N MET A 38 11.59 6.91 -20.04
CA MET A 38 10.14 6.91 -20.28
C MET A 38 9.46 8.23 -19.92
N HIS A 39 10.05 8.95 -18.97
CA HIS A 39 9.63 10.28 -18.55
C HIS A 39 10.05 11.37 -19.54
N LYS A 40 11.09 11.17 -20.37
CA LYS A 40 11.59 12.21 -21.28
C LYS A 40 10.74 12.31 -22.55
N PRO A 41 10.47 13.54 -23.03
CA PRO A 41 9.82 13.73 -24.32
C PRO A 41 10.74 13.24 -25.44
N MET A 42 10.37 12.16 -26.13
CA MET A 42 11.04 11.77 -27.37
C MET A 42 10.38 12.47 -28.56
N GLU A 43 11.14 13.34 -29.22
CA GLU A 43 10.76 13.92 -30.50
C GLU A 43 10.71 12.83 -31.57
N GLY A 44 9.73 12.90 -32.49
CA GLY A 44 9.58 11.94 -33.60
C GLY A 44 8.71 10.70 -33.34
N LEU A 45 8.24 10.45 -32.11
CA LEU A 45 7.28 9.36 -31.86
C LEU A 45 5.85 9.69 -32.34
N PRO A 46 5.10 8.70 -32.86
CA PRO A 46 3.67 8.81 -33.13
C PRO A 46 2.87 9.23 -31.88
N ASN A 47 1.77 9.94 -32.07
CA ASN A 47 0.91 10.42 -30.98
C ASN A 47 0.43 9.31 -30.05
N PHE A 48 0.11 8.14 -30.60
CA PHE A 48 -0.33 6.98 -29.82
C PHE A 48 0.75 6.49 -28.83
N GLU A 49 1.98 6.28 -29.31
CA GLU A 49 3.09 5.81 -28.47
C GLU A 49 3.48 6.84 -27.42
N ARG A 50 3.41 8.13 -27.77
CA ARG A 50 3.64 9.23 -26.84
C ARG A 50 2.65 9.20 -25.68
N GLU A 51 1.36 9.07 -25.98
CA GLU A 51 0.33 8.96 -24.93
C GLU A 51 0.46 7.67 -24.12
N LEU A 52 0.83 6.54 -24.73
CA LEU A 52 1.06 5.29 -24.00
C LEU A 52 2.21 5.42 -22.99
N ARG A 53 3.31 6.08 -23.37
CA ARG A 53 4.44 6.37 -22.46
C ARG A 53 4.02 7.26 -21.30
N LYS A 54 3.27 8.34 -21.58
CA LYS A 54 2.75 9.22 -20.52
C LYS A 54 1.89 8.47 -19.50
N ARG A 55 1.03 7.57 -19.99
CA ARG A 55 0.16 6.75 -19.12
C ARG A 55 0.96 5.79 -18.25
N LEU A 56 1.91 5.08 -18.85
CA LEU A 56 2.76 4.16 -18.09
C LEU A 56 3.62 4.92 -17.07
N TRP A 57 4.19 6.06 -17.44
CA TRP A 57 4.93 6.91 -16.50
C TRP A 57 4.04 7.43 -15.37
N CYS A 58 2.83 7.90 -15.68
CA CYS A 58 1.85 8.35 -14.69
C CYS A 58 1.50 7.24 -13.69
N ILE A 59 1.31 6.00 -14.16
CA ILE A 59 1.05 4.84 -13.29
C ILE A 59 2.26 4.59 -12.37
N LEU A 60 3.46 4.46 -12.94
CA LEU A 60 4.68 4.15 -12.17
C LEU A 60 4.97 5.23 -11.13
N TRP A 61 4.91 6.49 -11.54
CA TRP A 61 5.09 7.64 -10.69
C TRP A 61 4.07 7.64 -9.54
N THR A 62 2.79 7.38 -9.84
CA THR A 62 1.72 7.34 -8.83
C THR A 62 1.95 6.23 -7.82
N TRP A 63 2.31 5.04 -8.30
CA TRP A 63 2.57 3.90 -7.44
C TRP A 63 3.77 4.09 -6.52
N ASP A 64 4.86 4.67 -7.03
CA ASP A 64 6.07 4.93 -6.24
C ASP A 64 5.75 5.84 -5.06
N TRP A 65 5.22 7.05 -5.30
CA TRP A 65 4.94 7.96 -4.20
C TRP A 65 3.90 7.41 -3.23
N GLN A 66 2.90 6.68 -3.75
CA GLN A 66 1.86 6.14 -2.89
C GLN A 66 2.37 5.03 -1.98
N MET A 67 3.07 4.05 -2.54
CA MET A 67 3.59 2.93 -1.76
C MET A 67 4.71 3.38 -0.83
N SER A 68 5.56 4.32 -1.25
CA SER A 68 6.55 4.95 -0.37
C SER A 68 5.90 5.63 0.82
N THR A 69 4.79 6.36 0.62
CA THR A 69 4.07 7.01 1.72
C THR A 69 3.39 6.00 2.63
N LEU A 70 2.66 5.02 2.07
CA LEU A 70 1.88 4.05 2.84
C LEU A 70 2.76 3.04 3.60
N LEU A 71 3.93 2.71 3.06
CA LEU A 71 4.87 1.75 3.65
C LEU A 71 6.04 2.43 4.37
N SER A 72 6.02 3.76 4.49
CA SER A 72 7.09 4.55 5.10
C SER A 72 8.48 4.25 4.52
N ARG A 73 8.58 4.16 3.19
CA ARG A 73 9.82 3.91 2.46
C ARG A 73 10.26 5.15 1.68
N PRO A 74 11.57 5.31 1.40
CA PRO A 74 12.04 6.32 0.46
C PRO A 74 11.39 6.17 -0.92
N LEU A 75 11.31 7.27 -1.67
CA LEU A 75 10.90 7.26 -3.07
C LEU A 75 11.97 6.56 -3.93
N LEU A 76 11.55 5.75 -4.89
CA LEU A 76 12.45 5.16 -5.88
C LEU A 76 12.63 6.07 -7.09
N ILE A 77 11.59 6.84 -7.43
CA ILE A 77 11.60 7.80 -8.53
C ILE A 77 11.94 9.18 -7.97
N ASP A 78 13.01 9.77 -8.50
CA ASP A 78 13.34 11.16 -8.23
C ASP A 78 12.25 12.07 -8.82
N GLN A 79 11.56 12.78 -7.93
CA GLN A 79 10.44 13.65 -8.23
C GLN A 79 10.89 14.97 -8.88
N ASP A 80 12.16 15.35 -8.68
CA ASP A 80 12.74 16.58 -9.20
C ASP A 80 13.37 16.38 -10.59
N ASP A 81 13.69 15.14 -10.98
CA ASP A 81 14.32 14.81 -12.27
C ASP A 81 13.38 15.10 -13.46
N HIS A 82 12.06 15.02 -13.26
CA HIS A 82 11.10 15.25 -14.35
C HIS A 82 9.73 15.78 -13.93
N LYS A 83 9.19 16.70 -14.73
CA LYS A 83 7.82 17.20 -14.59
C LYS A 83 6.81 16.20 -15.11
N LEU A 84 6.06 15.58 -14.21
CA LEU A 84 4.96 14.68 -14.57
C LEU A 84 3.94 15.32 -15.52
N GLU A 85 3.66 14.65 -16.64
CA GLU A 85 2.57 15.00 -17.56
C GLU A 85 1.35 14.09 -17.34
N ILE A 86 0.23 14.66 -16.92
CA ILE A 86 -1.02 13.92 -16.69
C ILE A 86 -1.66 13.50 -18.03
N PRO A 87 -2.03 12.22 -18.22
CA PRO A 87 -2.71 11.75 -19.43
C PRO A 87 -4.08 12.41 -19.63
N ASN A 88 -4.42 12.74 -20.88
CA ASN A 88 -5.60 13.54 -21.23
C ASN A 88 -6.81 12.72 -21.75
N GLY A 89 -6.74 11.37 -21.68
CA GLY A 89 -7.85 10.49 -22.10
C GLY A 89 -8.17 10.49 -23.60
N ARG A 90 -7.28 10.99 -24.47
CA ARG A 90 -7.56 11.14 -25.91
C ARG A 90 -7.53 9.84 -26.72
N LEU A 91 -7.02 8.73 -26.18
CA LEU A 91 -6.91 7.47 -26.93
C LEU A 91 -8.24 6.72 -27.02
N GLU A 92 -9.17 6.97 -26.10
CA GLU A 92 -10.39 6.17 -25.95
C GLU A 92 -11.54 6.63 -26.84
N ASN A 93 -11.35 7.68 -27.65
CA ASN A 93 -12.38 8.26 -28.53
C ASN A 93 -13.72 8.51 -27.79
N ILE A 94 -13.65 8.83 -26.49
CA ILE A 94 -14.82 9.18 -25.68
C ILE A 94 -15.14 10.64 -25.98
N ASN A 95 -16.27 10.87 -26.67
CA ASN A 95 -16.69 12.20 -27.09
C ASN A 95 -17.50 12.95 -26.03
N ASP A 96 -18.01 12.24 -25.03
CA ASP A 96 -18.78 12.83 -23.93
C ASP A 96 -17.81 13.21 -22.79
N PRO A 97 -17.60 14.51 -22.51
CA PRO A 97 -16.67 14.95 -21.48
C PRO A 97 -17.13 14.62 -20.05
N GLU A 98 -18.39 14.24 -19.84
CA GLU A 98 -18.89 13.83 -18.53
C GLU A 98 -18.50 12.37 -18.18
N ILE A 99 -18.10 11.57 -19.17
CA ILE A 99 -17.67 10.19 -18.97
C ILE A 99 -16.19 10.16 -18.60
N PRO A 100 -15.81 9.71 -17.40
CA PRO A 100 -14.41 9.57 -17.04
C PRO A 100 -13.69 8.61 -17.97
N HIS A 101 -12.53 9.02 -18.50
CA HIS A 101 -11.68 8.11 -19.28
C HIS A 101 -11.14 6.99 -18.37
N PRO A 102 -10.76 5.81 -18.90
CA PRO A 102 -10.33 4.64 -18.10
C PRO A 102 -9.11 4.83 -17.21
N LEU A 103 -8.38 5.95 -17.36
CA LEU A 103 -7.23 6.34 -16.55
C LEU A 103 -7.52 7.48 -15.59
N ALA A 104 -8.77 7.95 -15.52
CA ALA A 104 -9.14 9.12 -14.73
C ALA A 104 -8.84 8.94 -13.24
N SER A 105 -9.05 7.73 -12.69
CA SER A 105 -8.71 7.45 -11.29
C SER A 105 -7.21 7.61 -11.02
N VAL A 106 -6.35 7.07 -11.88
CA VAL A 106 -4.89 7.17 -11.75
C VAL A 106 -4.42 8.61 -11.99
N ALA A 107 -5.00 9.32 -12.96
CA ALA A 107 -4.69 10.72 -13.22
C ALA A 107 -4.99 11.61 -11.99
N LEU A 108 -6.16 11.44 -11.36
CA LEU A 108 -6.53 12.16 -10.15
C LEU A 108 -5.63 11.80 -8.96
N GLN A 109 -5.19 10.55 -8.86
CA GLN A 109 -4.22 10.12 -7.85
C GLN A 109 -2.81 10.67 -8.10
N ALA A 110 -2.40 10.82 -9.35
CA ALA A 110 -1.16 11.48 -9.71
C ALA A 110 -1.20 12.97 -9.33
N GLU A 111 -2.29 13.65 -9.66
CA GLU A 111 -2.54 15.04 -9.25
C GLU A 111 -2.48 15.20 -7.73
N LEU A 112 -3.07 14.28 -6.97
CA LEU A 112 -2.94 14.27 -5.51
C LEU A 112 -1.48 14.25 -5.07
N GLY A 113 -0.68 13.33 -5.62
CA GLY A 113 0.73 13.22 -5.27
C GLY A 113 1.50 14.52 -5.49
N LEU A 114 1.20 15.26 -6.56
CA LEU A 114 1.82 16.56 -6.83
C LEU A 114 1.47 17.61 -5.75
N HIS A 115 0.30 17.48 -5.12
CA HIS A 115 -0.18 18.41 -4.09
C HIS A 115 0.23 18.03 -2.67
N VAL A 116 0.25 16.73 -2.31
CA VAL A 116 0.38 16.32 -0.89
C VAL A 116 1.64 15.53 -0.57
N SER A 117 2.37 14.98 -1.54
CA SER A 117 3.53 14.12 -1.27
C SER A 117 4.57 14.81 -0.36
N HIS A 118 4.86 16.08 -0.62
CA HIS A 118 5.78 16.89 0.17
C HIS A 118 5.28 17.15 1.59
N LEU A 119 3.96 17.23 1.82
CA LEU A 119 3.37 17.37 3.17
C LEU A 119 3.56 16.08 3.96
N PHE A 120 3.36 14.92 3.33
CA PHE A 120 3.61 13.62 3.94
C PHE A 120 5.09 13.39 4.27
N GLN A 121 6.00 13.82 3.38
CA GLN A 121 7.43 13.78 3.68
C GLN A 121 7.78 14.66 4.89
N LYS A 122 7.23 15.88 4.98
CA LYS A 122 7.42 16.73 6.16
C LYS A 122 6.89 16.05 7.44
N MET A 123 5.69 15.46 7.38
CA MET A 123 5.07 14.74 8.51
C MET A 123 5.90 13.57 9.03
N SER A 124 6.77 12.97 8.19
CA SER A 124 7.68 11.92 8.65
C SER A 124 8.76 12.42 9.62
N THR A 125 9.02 13.73 9.66
CA THR A 125 10.06 14.36 10.49
C THR A 125 9.52 15.30 11.55
N ASP A 126 8.43 16.01 11.27
CA ASP A 126 7.75 16.93 12.16
C ASP A 126 6.25 16.70 12.09
N TYR A 127 5.66 16.23 13.19
CA TYR A 127 4.24 15.93 13.28
C TYR A 127 3.54 17.01 14.12
N SER A 128 3.24 18.15 13.50
CA SER A 128 2.55 19.27 14.15
C SER A 128 1.06 19.30 13.79
N ILE A 129 0.24 19.84 14.71
CA ILE A 129 -1.19 20.07 14.47
C ILE A 129 -1.43 20.95 13.24
N GLN A 130 -0.56 21.95 12.99
CA GLN A 130 -0.72 22.80 11.80
C GLN A 130 -0.55 21.99 10.51
N LEU A 131 0.41 21.07 10.47
CA LEU A 131 0.66 20.23 9.30
C LEU A 131 -0.46 19.19 9.08
N VAL A 132 -1.05 18.66 10.16
CA VAL A 132 -2.25 17.82 10.09
C VAL A 132 -3.40 18.58 9.41
N LEU A 133 -3.70 19.79 9.89
CA LEU A 133 -4.80 20.61 9.36
C LEU A 133 -4.53 21.07 7.91
N GLU A 134 -3.28 21.42 7.59
CA GLU A 134 -2.88 21.76 6.22
C GLU A 134 -3.10 20.57 5.28
N THR A 135 -2.63 19.38 5.67
CA THR A 135 -2.77 18.15 4.87
C THR A 135 -4.23 17.76 4.69
N GLU A 136 -5.03 17.81 5.76
CA GLU A 136 -6.47 17.54 5.73
C GLU A 136 -7.19 18.45 4.73
N ASN A 137 -6.92 19.76 4.80
CA ASN A 137 -7.54 20.75 3.93
C ASN A 137 -7.16 20.57 2.45
N GLU A 138 -5.90 20.24 2.14
CA GLU A 138 -5.50 19.93 0.76
C GLU A 138 -6.15 18.65 0.23
N LEU A 139 -6.27 17.62 1.07
CA LEU A 139 -6.97 16.38 0.72
C LEU A 139 -8.46 16.60 0.46
N GLU A 140 -9.15 17.36 1.31
CA GLU A 140 -10.57 17.65 1.11
C GLU A 140 -10.83 18.51 -0.13
N LYS A 141 -9.98 19.51 -0.40
CA LYS A 141 -10.05 20.29 -1.65
C LYS A 141 -9.92 19.38 -2.86
N TRP A 142 -8.95 18.47 -2.84
CA TRP A 142 -8.75 17.50 -3.91
C TRP A 142 -9.95 16.56 -4.06
N MET A 143 -10.50 16.02 -2.96
CA MET A 143 -11.74 15.22 -3.02
C MET A 143 -12.91 16.01 -3.61
N GLY A 144 -12.95 17.32 -3.37
CA GLY A 144 -13.93 18.25 -3.95
C GLY A 144 -13.85 18.40 -5.48
N THR A 145 -12.72 18.05 -6.11
CA THR A 145 -12.56 18.15 -7.58
C THR A 145 -13.09 16.93 -8.33
N PHE A 146 -13.51 15.88 -7.62
CA PHE A 146 -13.90 14.63 -8.27
C PHE A 146 -15.05 14.82 -9.26
N PRO A 147 -14.93 14.24 -10.48
CA PRO A 147 -16.04 14.15 -11.42
C PRO A 147 -17.25 13.50 -10.75
N ALA A 148 -18.46 13.94 -11.11
CA ALA A 148 -19.70 13.45 -10.48
C ALA A 148 -19.83 11.91 -10.52
N ALA A 149 -19.35 11.27 -11.59
CA ALA A 149 -19.33 9.82 -11.73
C ALA A 149 -18.37 9.09 -10.77
N LEU A 150 -17.36 9.78 -10.22
CA LEU A 150 -16.30 9.20 -9.37
C LEU A 150 -16.40 9.61 -7.89
N ARG A 151 -17.38 10.42 -7.49
CA ARG A 151 -17.63 10.77 -6.08
C ARG A 151 -18.13 9.57 -5.29
N ASP A 152 -17.78 9.48 -4.00
CA ASP A 152 -18.41 8.52 -3.10
C ASP A 152 -19.85 8.92 -2.74
N HIS A 153 -20.08 10.18 -2.37
CA HIS A 153 -21.41 10.64 -1.98
C HIS A 153 -22.25 11.05 -3.20
N ARG A 154 -23.39 10.36 -3.38
CA ARG A 154 -24.36 10.58 -4.48
C ARG A 154 -23.69 10.62 -5.86
N PRO A 155 -23.01 9.53 -6.27
CA PRO A 155 -22.38 9.46 -7.58
C PRO A 155 -23.42 9.55 -8.70
N ASP A 156 -22.98 10.09 -9.83
CA ASP A 156 -23.72 9.95 -11.07
C ASP A 156 -23.49 8.54 -11.66
N THR A 157 -24.53 7.69 -11.58
CA THR A 157 -24.48 6.29 -12.00
C THR A 157 -25.08 6.05 -13.40
N ARG A 158 -25.35 7.12 -14.18
CA ARG A 158 -25.98 7.02 -15.52
C ARG A 158 -25.22 6.08 -16.45
N TRP A 159 -23.90 6.00 -16.30
CA TRP A 159 -23.01 5.26 -17.20
C TRP A 159 -22.56 3.90 -16.66
N ASP A 160 -22.84 3.56 -15.39
CA ASP A 160 -22.27 2.40 -14.71
C ASP A 160 -22.55 1.08 -15.46
N LYS A 161 -23.75 0.93 -16.04
CA LYS A 161 -24.12 -0.25 -16.83
C LYS A 161 -23.39 -0.35 -18.17
N LYS A 162 -23.05 0.78 -18.78
CA LYS A 162 -22.40 0.85 -20.10
C LYS A 162 -20.88 0.82 -19.98
N HIS A 163 -20.34 1.33 -18.87
CA HIS A 163 -18.92 1.46 -18.61
C HIS A 163 -18.59 0.83 -17.24
N PRO A 164 -18.43 -0.50 -17.16
CA PRO A 164 -18.18 -1.21 -15.89
C PRO A 164 -16.91 -0.79 -15.16
N ASN A 165 -15.98 -0.12 -15.86
CA ASN A 165 -14.78 0.47 -15.28
C ASN A 165 -15.09 1.68 -14.37
N ILE A 166 -16.22 2.36 -14.53
CA ILE A 166 -16.56 3.56 -13.73
C ILE A 166 -16.79 3.20 -12.25
N PRO A 167 -17.66 2.23 -11.89
CA PRO A 167 -17.79 1.79 -10.50
C PRO A 167 -16.45 1.36 -9.87
N PHE A 168 -15.62 0.65 -10.65
CA PHE A 168 -14.28 0.23 -10.22
C PHE A 168 -13.39 1.44 -9.89
N MET A 169 -13.27 2.39 -10.83
CA MET A 169 -12.49 3.61 -10.65
C MET A 169 -13.00 4.46 -9.49
N ARG A 170 -14.33 4.55 -9.31
CA ARG A 170 -14.97 5.24 -8.19
C ARG A 170 -14.50 4.65 -6.87
N CYS A 171 -14.61 3.34 -6.69
CA CYS A 171 -14.18 2.71 -5.45
C CYS A 171 -12.67 2.85 -5.22
N GLN A 172 -11.85 2.59 -6.24
CA GLN A 172 -10.39 2.70 -6.16
C GLN A 172 -9.94 4.12 -5.75
N LEU A 173 -10.52 5.15 -6.37
CA LEU A 173 -10.19 6.54 -6.07
C LEU A 173 -10.57 6.93 -4.63
N ASN A 174 -11.76 6.54 -4.18
CA ASN A 174 -12.23 6.88 -2.83
C ASN A 174 -11.51 6.09 -1.74
N ILE A 175 -11.09 4.84 -1.99
CA ILE A 175 -10.20 4.09 -1.08
C ILE A 175 -8.90 4.87 -0.86
N ILE A 176 -8.25 5.33 -1.93
CA ILE A 176 -7.05 6.16 -1.82
C ILE A 176 -7.38 7.46 -1.07
N ALA A 177 -8.48 8.13 -1.41
CA ALA A 177 -8.84 9.37 -0.74
C ALA A 177 -8.96 9.21 0.78
N TYR A 178 -9.71 8.21 1.23
CA TYR A 178 -9.90 7.96 2.65
C TYR A 178 -8.64 7.43 3.34
N ALA A 179 -7.83 6.61 2.67
CA ALA A 179 -6.56 6.14 3.24
C ALA A 179 -5.59 7.31 3.52
N TYR A 180 -5.45 8.23 2.57
CA TYR A 180 -4.61 9.40 2.73
C TYR A 180 -5.20 10.43 3.70
N LEU A 181 -6.53 10.58 3.76
CA LEU A 181 -7.18 11.41 4.77
C LEU A 181 -7.06 10.82 6.18
N LEU A 182 -7.08 9.49 6.31
CA LEU A 182 -6.93 8.82 7.60
C LEU A 182 -5.50 8.93 8.14
N ALA A 183 -4.48 8.89 7.29
CA ALA A 183 -3.08 8.90 7.69
C ALA A 183 -2.69 10.02 8.69
N PRO A 184 -2.99 11.31 8.44
CA PRO A 184 -2.73 12.38 9.42
C PRO A 184 -3.71 12.40 10.61
N LEU A 185 -4.73 11.54 10.59
CA LEU A 185 -5.74 11.44 11.65
C LEU A 185 -5.51 10.25 12.59
N LYS A 186 -4.69 9.27 12.19
CA LYS A 186 -4.42 8.04 12.99
C LYS A 186 -4.03 8.35 14.45
N PRO A 187 -3.15 9.32 14.76
CA PRO A 187 -2.75 9.57 16.15
C PRO A 187 -3.88 9.97 17.10
N TYR A 188 -4.96 10.54 16.58
CA TYR A 188 -6.15 10.92 17.36
C TYR A 188 -7.05 9.72 17.69
N LEU A 189 -6.95 8.63 16.93
CA LEU A 189 -7.60 7.35 17.25
C LEU A 189 -6.77 6.50 18.21
N LEU A 190 -5.45 6.52 18.01
CA LEU A 190 -4.51 5.69 18.76
C LEU A 190 -4.06 6.32 20.09
N SER A 191 -4.59 7.50 20.42
CA SER A 191 -4.21 8.29 21.61
C SER A 191 -2.70 8.58 21.69
N THR A 192 -2.05 8.73 20.53
CA THR A 192 -0.62 9.08 20.39
C THR A 192 -0.40 10.52 19.96
N ALA A 193 -1.47 11.28 19.70
CA ALA A 193 -1.42 12.73 19.47
C ALA A 193 -1.02 13.50 20.74
N ASP A 194 -0.63 14.77 20.59
CA ASP A 194 -0.30 15.66 21.72
C ASP A 194 -1.46 15.71 22.74
N PRO A 195 -1.23 15.33 24.02
CA PRO A 195 -2.24 15.37 25.06
C PRO A 195 -2.93 16.73 25.24
N ASN A 196 -2.20 17.83 24.99
CA ASN A 196 -2.78 19.18 25.06
C ASN A 196 -3.86 19.37 23.99
N ILE A 197 -3.64 18.84 22.79
CA ILE A 197 -4.62 18.89 21.69
C ILE A 197 -5.78 17.92 21.95
N MET A 198 -5.50 16.73 22.45
CA MET A 198 -6.54 15.73 22.79
C MET A 198 -7.52 16.24 23.87
N SER A 199 -7.08 17.15 24.74
CA SER A 199 -7.89 17.73 25.81
C SER A 199 -8.83 18.87 25.39
N ILE A 200 -8.70 19.38 24.17
CA ILE A 200 -9.53 20.49 23.65
C ILE A 200 -10.52 20.02 22.59
N GLN A 201 -11.50 20.88 22.26
CA GLN A 201 -12.53 20.58 21.26
C GLN A 201 -11.96 20.15 19.91
N LEU A 202 -10.86 20.77 19.46
CA LEU A 202 -10.21 20.42 18.21
C LEU A 202 -9.77 18.95 18.16
N GLY A 203 -9.18 18.42 19.24
CA GLY A 203 -8.79 17.01 19.31
C GLY A 203 -10.00 16.07 19.25
N ALA A 204 -11.10 16.45 19.89
CA ALA A 204 -12.36 15.70 19.79
C ALA A 204 -12.94 15.70 18.37
N ASP A 205 -12.90 16.85 17.68
CA ASP A 205 -13.36 16.98 16.29
C ASP A 205 -12.51 16.14 15.34
N LEU A 206 -11.19 16.17 15.49
CA LEU A 206 -10.26 15.35 14.71
C LEU A 206 -10.45 13.85 14.98
N ARG A 207 -10.68 13.45 16.24
CA ARG A 207 -11.00 12.05 16.59
C ARG A 207 -12.31 11.60 15.95
N ASN A 208 -13.35 12.43 15.97
CA ASN A 208 -14.62 12.14 15.28
C ASN A 208 -14.41 11.97 13.77
N LYS A 209 -13.67 12.89 13.15
CA LYS A 209 -13.35 12.82 11.72
C LYS A 209 -12.52 11.59 11.36
N ALA A 210 -11.60 11.19 12.23
CA ALA A 210 -10.79 9.98 12.06
C ALA A 210 -11.65 8.72 12.08
N VAL A 211 -12.61 8.62 13.00
CA VAL A 211 -13.59 7.52 13.04
C VAL A 211 -14.40 7.49 11.75
N ASP A 212 -14.91 8.64 11.32
CA ASP A 212 -15.76 8.73 10.13
C ASP A 212 -14.99 8.34 8.86
N THR A 213 -13.79 8.87 8.69
CA THR A 213 -12.89 8.52 7.59
C THR A 213 -12.55 7.02 7.58
N CYS A 214 -12.29 6.43 8.74
CA CYS A 214 -11.97 5.00 8.83
C CYS A 214 -13.19 4.12 8.49
N LEU A 215 -14.37 4.48 8.97
CA LEU A 215 -15.62 3.80 8.61
C LEU A 215 -15.93 3.90 7.10
N ASP A 216 -15.70 5.07 6.50
CA ASP A 216 -15.84 5.28 5.06
C ASP A 216 -14.84 4.42 4.27
N LEU A 217 -13.57 4.38 4.69
CA LEU A 217 -12.55 3.51 4.08
C LEU A 217 -12.96 2.04 4.10
N MET A 218 -13.45 1.54 5.24
CA MET A 218 -13.91 0.16 5.37
C MET A 218 -15.12 -0.13 4.47
N ARG A 219 -16.11 0.78 4.45
CA ARG A 219 -17.30 0.67 3.60
C ARG A 219 -16.95 0.66 2.11
N THR A 220 -16.10 1.58 1.65
CA THR A 220 -15.71 1.63 0.24
C THR A 220 -14.87 0.40 -0.13
N SER A 221 -14.06 -0.13 0.80
CA SER A 221 -13.30 -1.37 0.58
C SER A 221 -14.22 -2.59 0.44
N GLU A 222 -15.30 -2.68 1.23
CA GLU A 222 -16.36 -3.69 1.08
C GLU A 222 -17.06 -3.58 -0.28
N GLN A 223 -17.48 -2.38 -0.68
CA GLN A 223 -18.10 -2.16 -1.99
C GLN A 223 -17.17 -2.56 -3.14
N PHE A 224 -15.88 -2.28 -3.00
CA PHE A 224 -14.89 -2.67 -3.99
C PHE A 224 -14.71 -4.18 -4.05
N TYR A 225 -14.78 -4.85 -2.90
CA TYR A 225 -14.75 -6.31 -2.83
C TYR A 225 -15.92 -6.94 -3.60
N GLU A 226 -17.14 -6.45 -3.39
CA GLU A 226 -18.33 -6.93 -4.10
C GLU A 226 -18.21 -6.77 -5.62
N LEU A 227 -17.53 -5.72 -6.09
CA LEU A 227 -17.33 -5.47 -7.52
C LEU A 227 -16.34 -6.45 -8.18
N ILE A 228 -15.33 -6.90 -7.45
CA ILE A 228 -14.25 -7.70 -8.04
C ILE A 228 -14.30 -9.19 -7.68
N PHE A 229 -15.08 -9.56 -6.65
CA PHE A 229 -15.26 -10.95 -6.27
C PHE A 229 -16.18 -11.68 -7.27
N PRO A 230 -15.86 -12.93 -7.68
CA PRO A 230 -14.66 -13.70 -7.37
C PRO A 230 -13.49 -13.49 -8.36
N ALA A 231 -13.70 -12.70 -9.42
CA ALA A 231 -12.86 -12.71 -10.62
C ALA A 231 -11.46 -12.07 -10.45
N SER A 232 -11.26 -11.15 -9.50
CA SER A 232 -10.01 -10.37 -9.41
C SER A 232 -9.51 -10.14 -7.99
N ILE A 233 -9.78 -11.05 -7.05
CA ILE A 233 -9.45 -10.90 -5.61
C ILE A 233 -7.93 -10.77 -5.33
N LYS A 234 -7.07 -11.16 -6.27
CA LYS A 234 -5.61 -10.91 -6.18
C LYS A 234 -5.24 -9.41 -6.20
N TYR A 235 -6.24 -8.53 -6.31
CA TYR A 235 -6.05 -7.09 -6.23
C TYR A 235 -5.67 -6.68 -4.80
N PHE A 236 -4.36 -6.60 -4.57
CA PHE A 236 -3.71 -6.26 -3.30
C PHE A 236 -4.39 -5.11 -2.53
N PHE A 237 -4.88 -4.10 -3.25
CA PHE A 237 -5.58 -2.93 -2.69
C PHE A 237 -6.70 -3.29 -1.70
N ILE A 238 -7.49 -4.35 -1.96
CA ILE A 238 -8.60 -4.67 -1.06
C ILE A 238 -8.09 -5.15 0.28
N ILE A 239 -7.21 -6.15 0.26
CA ILE A 239 -6.68 -6.75 1.47
C ILE A 239 -5.93 -5.69 2.26
N PHE A 240 -5.09 -4.89 1.60
CA PHE A 240 -4.27 -3.88 2.25
C PHE A 240 -5.07 -2.80 2.97
N PHE A 241 -5.94 -2.09 2.24
CA PHE A 241 -6.63 -0.93 2.83
C PHE A 241 -7.72 -1.34 3.82
N MET A 242 -8.38 -2.49 3.59
CA MET A 242 -9.33 -3.03 4.55
C MET A 242 -8.63 -3.48 5.83
N PHE A 243 -7.49 -4.17 5.72
CA PHE A 243 -6.70 -4.59 6.88
C PHE A 243 -6.09 -3.40 7.64
N ASP A 244 -5.51 -2.42 6.95
CA ASP A 244 -4.96 -1.20 7.58
C ASP A 244 -6.05 -0.44 8.35
N ALA A 245 -7.23 -0.25 7.75
CA ALA A 245 -8.36 0.38 8.44
C ALA A 245 -8.83 -0.44 9.65
N ALA A 246 -8.98 -1.75 9.49
CA ALA A 246 -9.42 -2.64 10.55
C ALA A 246 -8.44 -2.67 11.73
N THR A 247 -7.13 -2.72 11.47
CA THR A 247 -6.11 -2.72 12.53
C THR A 247 -6.08 -1.40 13.31
N VAL A 248 -6.19 -0.25 12.61
CA VAL A 248 -6.35 1.07 13.26
C VAL A 248 -7.59 1.09 14.14
N MET A 249 -8.72 0.56 13.66
CA MET A 249 -9.97 0.54 14.41
C MET A 249 -9.92 -0.41 15.62
N CYS A 250 -9.30 -1.58 15.48
CA CYS A 250 -9.05 -2.50 16.59
C CYS A 250 -8.22 -1.81 17.68
N SER A 251 -7.12 -1.17 17.31
CA SER A 251 -6.27 -0.45 18.25
C SER A 251 -7.03 0.70 18.93
N ALA A 252 -7.84 1.46 18.18
CA ALA A 252 -8.70 2.51 18.74
C ALA A 252 -9.69 1.97 19.79
N ILE A 253 -10.26 0.77 19.59
CA ILE A 253 -11.18 0.14 20.56
C ILE A 253 -10.43 -0.40 21.78
N VAL A 254 -9.27 -1.03 21.58
CA VAL A 254 -8.45 -1.60 22.67
C VAL A 254 -7.95 -0.51 23.60
N HIS A 255 -7.56 0.65 23.06
CA HIS A 255 -7.09 1.78 23.85
C HIS A 255 -8.20 2.69 24.40
N ASP A 256 -9.47 2.47 24.02
CA ASP A 256 -10.61 3.24 24.52
C ASP A 256 -11.10 2.74 25.89
N VAL A 257 -10.24 2.82 26.89
CA VAL A 257 -10.50 2.35 28.27
C VAL A 257 -11.70 3.07 28.90
N ASP A 258 -11.89 4.35 28.56
CA ASP A 258 -12.97 5.18 29.08
C ASP A 258 -14.30 5.04 28.30
N TYR A 259 -14.36 4.16 27.28
CA TYR A 259 -15.55 3.95 26.44
C TYR A 259 -16.08 5.24 25.78
N THR A 260 -15.17 6.11 25.34
CA THR A 260 -15.48 7.41 24.75
C THR A 260 -15.36 7.43 23.22
N LEU A 261 -15.01 6.30 22.59
CA LEU A 261 -14.81 6.21 21.15
C LEU A 261 -16.12 6.56 20.42
N PRO A 262 -16.10 7.57 19.53
CA PRO A 262 -17.26 7.91 18.72
C PRO A 262 -17.74 6.71 17.91
N LYS A 263 -19.06 6.56 17.79
CA LYS A 263 -19.71 5.52 16.97
C LYS A 263 -19.20 4.08 17.23
N ARG A 264 -18.70 3.77 18.44
CA ARG A 264 -18.12 2.45 18.81
C ARG A 264 -18.89 1.23 18.30
N ASN A 265 -20.22 1.24 18.39
CA ASN A 265 -21.07 0.13 17.89
C ASN A 265 -21.02 -0.04 16.37
N GLN A 266 -20.85 1.05 15.61
CA GLN A 266 -20.64 0.99 14.16
C GLN A 266 -19.25 0.43 13.87
N CYS A 267 -18.22 0.89 14.58
CA CYS A 267 -16.85 0.39 14.45
C CYS A 267 -16.78 -1.14 14.64
N ILE A 268 -17.40 -1.66 15.70
CA ILE A 268 -17.46 -3.11 15.96
C ILE A 268 -18.15 -3.87 14.83
N ARG A 269 -19.24 -3.33 14.27
CA ARG A 269 -19.93 -3.97 13.14
C ARG A 269 -19.05 -3.99 11.89
N SER A 270 -18.42 -2.87 11.55
CA SER A 270 -17.51 -2.79 10.41
C SER A 270 -16.32 -3.74 10.55
N LEU A 271 -15.77 -3.90 11.76
CA LEU A 271 -14.71 -4.88 12.04
C LEU A 271 -15.17 -6.32 11.79
N ARG A 272 -16.40 -6.65 12.20
CA ARG A 272 -16.97 -7.97 11.99
C ARG A 272 -17.13 -8.27 10.49
N THR A 273 -17.63 -7.29 9.72
CA THR A 273 -17.67 -7.36 8.25
C THR A 273 -16.28 -7.53 7.64
N ALA A 274 -15.29 -6.73 8.06
CA ALA A 274 -13.93 -6.86 7.55
C ALA A 274 -13.35 -8.26 7.81
N GLN A 275 -13.57 -8.81 9.02
CA GLN A 275 -13.16 -10.17 9.36
C GLN A 275 -13.81 -11.21 8.45
N GLU A 276 -15.13 -11.14 8.24
CA GLU A 276 -15.85 -12.05 7.34
C GLU A 276 -15.29 -11.99 5.90
N LEU A 277 -14.97 -10.80 5.41
CA LEU A 277 -14.38 -10.60 4.07
C LEU A 277 -12.96 -11.16 3.98
N MET A 278 -12.13 -10.95 5.01
CA MET A 278 -10.77 -11.50 5.05
C MET A 278 -10.75 -13.02 5.19
N ASP A 279 -11.64 -13.60 5.99
CA ASP A 279 -11.83 -15.05 6.05
C ASP A 279 -12.27 -15.61 4.69
N GLY A 280 -13.17 -14.90 4.00
CA GLY A 280 -13.63 -15.24 2.66
C GLY A 280 -12.52 -15.29 1.61
N VAL A 281 -11.44 -14.52 1.79
CA VAL A 281 -10.30 -14.46 0.86
C VAL A 281 -9.02 -15.11 1.36
N ALA A 282 -9.00 -15.61 2.59
CA ALA A 282 -7.80 -16.17 3.25
C ALA A 282 -7.14 -17.31 2.46
N HIS A 283 -7.92 -18.06 1.67
CA HIS A 283 -7.42 -19.16 0.86
C HIS A 283 -6.81 -18.74 -0.49
N LEU A 284 -6.86 -17.45 -0.83
CA LEU A 284 -6.48 -16.94 -2.15
C LEU A 284 -5.06 -16.36 -2.20
N SER A 285 -4.51 -15.95 -1.06
CA SER A 285 -3.12 -15.51 -0.93
C SER A 285 -2.62 -15.64 0.50
N GLU A 286 -1.29 -15.71 0.66
CA GLU A 286 -0.67 -15.73 1.99
C GLU A 286 -0.92 -14.45 2.77
N SER A 287 -0.91 -13.29 2.09
CA SER A 287 -1.24 -12.00 2.70
C SER A 287 -2.68 -11.98 3.24
N ALA A 288 -3.65 -12.49 2.48
CA ALA A 288 -5.04 -12.61 2.96
C ALA A 288 -5.14 -13.54 4.18
N ARG A 289 -4.45 -14.68 4.13
CA ARG A 289 -4.41 -15.65 5.24
C ARG A 289 -3.87 -15.02 6.53
N LEU A 290 -2.76 -14.28 6.42
CA LEU A 290 -2.15 -13.58 7.54
C LEU A 290 -3.04 -12.45 8.04
N SER A 291 -3.63 -11.65 7.15
CA SER A 291 -4.58 -10.59 7.54
C SER A 291 -5.77 -11.13 8.33
N ALA A 292 -6.35 -12.27 7.91
CA ALA A 292 -7.42 -12.94 8.64
C ALA A 292 -6.98 -13.45 10.02
N LEU A 293 -5.76 -14.02 10.12
CA LEU A 293 -5.20 -14.51 11.38
C LEU A 293 -4.90 -13.39 12.38
N LEU A 294 -4.43 -12.25 11.88
CA LEU A 294 -3.92 -11.15 12.69
C LEU A 294 -5.02 -10.23 13.23
N LEU A 295 -6.22 -10.28 12.65
CA LEU A 295 -7.32 -9.49 13.17
C LEU A 295 -7.97 -10.18 14.37
N PRO A 296 -7.95 -9.54 15.55
CA PRO A 296 -8.58 -10.11 16.72
C PRO A 296 -10.11 -10.18 16.51
N PRO A 297 -10.78 -11.23 17.00
CA PRO A 297 -12.23 -11.28 17.03
C PRO A 297 -12.78 -10.07 17.81
N PRO A 298 -13.82 -9.39 17.31
CA PRO A 298 -14.34 -8.15 17.89
C PRO A 298 -14.97 -8.32 19.28
N ASP A 299 -15.16 -9.57 19.74
CA ASP A 299 -15.84 -9.91 20.99
C ASP A 299 -14.87 -10.24 22.15
N ILE A 300 -13.55 -10.11 21.97
CA ILE A 300 -12.57 -10.35 23.05
C ILE A 300 -12.45 -9.11 23.96
N PRO A 301 -12.69 -9.22 25.28
CA PRO A 301 -12.38 -8.15 26.22
C PRO A 301 -10.90 -7.79 26.15
N ALA A 302 -10.57 -6.50 26.22
CA ALA A 302 -9.20 -6.03 26.33
C ALA A 302 -8.58 -6.51 27.65
N GLU A 303 -8.05 -7.73 27.69
CA GLU A 303 -6.97 -8.06 28.60
C GLU A 303 -5.63 -7.72 27.93
N PRO A 304 -4.65 -7.18 28.68
CA PRO A 304 -3.47 -6.54 28.10
C PRO A 304 -2.46 -7.51 27.48
N ASP A 305 -2.62 -8.81 27.69
CA ASP A 305 -1.49 -9.76 27.60
C ASP A 305 -1.23 -10.31 26.20
N TRP A 306 -2.10 -10.07 25.21
CA TRP A 306 -1.90 -10.64 23.86
C TRP A 306 -1.09 -9.74 22.92
N LEU A 307 -0.92 -8.44 23.23
CA LEU A 307 -0.15 -7.51 22.38
C LEU A 307 1.31 -7.31 22.81
N PHE A 308 1.70 -7.82 23.99
CA PHE A 308 3.06 -7.72 24.51
C PHE A 308 3.65 -9.11 24.76
N MET A 309 4.12 -9.76 23.70
CA MET A 309 5.14 -10.79 23.88
C MET A 309 6.45 -10.10 24.26
N ASP A 310 6.71 -10.03 25.57
CA ASP A 310 8.02 -9.74 26.14
C ASP A 310 9.04 -10.77 25.62
N TYR A 311 9.87 -10.37 24.66
CA TYR A 311 11.09 -11.09 24.34
C TYR A 311 12.15 -10.76 25.40
N GLY A 312 12.02 -11.36 26.58
CA GLY A 312 12.96 -11.23 27.70
C GLY A 312 13.25 -12.59 28.36
N ALA A 313 14.42 -13.15 28.02
CA ALA A 313 15.23 -14.19 28.68
C ALA A 313 14.58 -15.29 29.58
N PRO A 314 14.92 -16.58 29.40
CA PRO A 314 14.29 -17.69 30.11
C PRO A 314 14.87 -17.85 31.53
N ALA A 315 14.03 -17.71 32.54
CA ALA A 315 14.26 -18.29 33.87
C ALA A 315 13.31 -19.48 34.04
N GLY A 316 13.90 -20.65 34.28
CA GLY A 316 13.30 -21.94 34.04
C GLY A 316 12.11 -22.31 34.91
N LEU A 317 11.23 -23.10 34.32
CA LEU A 317 10.41 -24.07 35.04
C LEU A 317 10.41 -25.38 34.25
N SER A 318 11.07 -26.37 34.85
CA SER A 318 11.07 -27.77 34.44
C SER A 318 9.67 -28.36 34.52
N ILE A 319 9.19 -28.94 33.42
CA ILE A 319 8.25 -30.07 33.50
C ILE A 319 8.72 -31.16 32.54
N THR A 320 8.80 -32.34 33.13
CA THR A 320 9.31 -33.63 32.67
C THR A 320 8.70 -34.19 31.38
N ASN A 321 9.59 -34.77 30.57
CA ASN A 321 9.41 -35.81 29.54
C ASN A 321 8.07 -36.58 29.53
N THR A 322 7.52 -36.83 28.33
CA THR A 322 7.50 -38.18 27.70
C THR A 322 7.10 -38.11 26.20
N ALA A 323 7.97 -38.68 25.35
CA ALA A 323 7.81 -39.26 23.98
C ALA A 323 7.20 -38.39 22.85
N ALA A 324 7.96 -37.84 21.89
CA ALA A 324 8.77 -38.42 20.81
C ALA A 324 8.04 -38.56 19.46
N GLN A 325 8.29 -37.62 18.53
CA GLN A 325 8.39 -37.81 17.06
C GLN A 325 9.06 -36.56 16.40
N PRO A 326 9.64 -36.67 15.18
CA PRO A 326 10.98 -36.16 14.87
C PRO A 326 11.07 -34.71 14.38
N GLN A 327 12.21 -34.08 14.70
CA GLN A 327 12.66 -32.75 14.23
C GLN A 327 12.89 -32.71 12.71
N PRO A 328 12.49 -31.60 12.04
CA PRO A 328 13.23 -31.05 10.92
C PRO A 328 14.25 -29.99 11.41
N GLN A 329 15.36 -29.92 10.69
CA GLN A 329 16.58 -29.16 10.96
C GLN A 329 16.37 -27.68 11.31
N GLN A 330 17.05 -27.24 12.37
CA GLN A 330 17.27 -25.83 12.71
C GLN A 330 18.10 -25.16 11.58
N GLN A 331 17.51 -24.17 10.92
CA GLN A 331 18.26 -23.21 10.11
C GLN A 331 19.02 -22.24 11.02
N PRO A 332 20.24 -21.81 10.65
CA PRO A 332 21.05 -20.94 11.49
C PRO A 332 20.41 -19.55 11.62
N VAL A 333 20.35 -19.07 12.86
CA VAL A 333 19.91 -17.72 13.23
C VAL A 333 20.83 -16.72 12.55
N VAL A 334 20.28 -15.97 11.59
CA VAL A 334 20.96 -14.81 10.98
C VAL A 334 21.02 -13.72 12.06
N ALA A 335 22.23 -13.30 12.39
CA ALA A 335 22.47 -12.23 13.35
C ALA A 335 21.89 -10.90 12.84
N MET A 336 21.15 -10.20 13.71
CA MET A 336 20.57 -8.89 13.45
C MET A 336 21.64 -7.84 13.13
N ASN A 337 21.47 -7.11 12.03
CA ASN A 337 22.28 -5.94 11.69
C ASN A 337 21.60 -4.68 12.27
N PRO A 338 22.25 -3.91 13.17
CA PRO A 338 21.69 -2.66 13.67
C PRO A 338 21.80 -1.59 12.57
N GLY A 339 20.68 -1.22 11.97
CA GLY A 339 20.61 -0.21 10.90
C GLY A 339 19.48 -0.39 9.89
N ASP A 340 18.71 -1.48 9.98
CA ASP A 340 17.55 -1.70 9.11
C ASP A 340 16.29 -1.01 9.68
N PRO A 341 15.70 0.00 8.99
CA PRO A 341 14.49 0.69 9.44
C PRO A 341 13.24 -0.20 9.45
N LEU A 342 13.32 -1.44 8.95
CA LEU A 342 12.24 -2.43 9.03
C LEU A 342 12.38 -3.38 10.22
N SER A 343 13.50 -3.35 10.95
CA SER A 343 13.70 -4.17 12.14
C SER A 343 12.65 -3.81 13.21
N GLY A 344 11.72 -4.73 13.45
CA GLY A 344 10.64 -4.56 14.45
C GLY A 344 9.32 -4.02 13.93
N THR A 345 9.10 -3.91 12.60
CA THR A 345 7.77 -3.61 12.07
C THR A 345 6.97 -4.89 11.78
N PHE A 346 5.68 -4.90 12.13
CA PHE A 346 4.76 -6.05 12.03
C PHE A 346 4.52 -6.56 10.59
N LEU A 347 5.10 -5.90 9.58
CA LEU A 347 4.87 -6.12 8.16
C LEU A 347 5.91 -7.05 7.53
N GLU A 348 7.04 -7.35 8.18
CA GLU A 348 8.13 -8.15 7.59
C GLU A 348 7.71 -9.54 7.02
N PRO A 349 6.78 -10.30 7.64
CA PRO A 349 6.38 -11.62 7.12
C PRO A 349 5.36 -11.56 5.96
N LEU A 350 4.74 -10.41 5.67
CA LEU A 350 3.65 -10.29 4.71
C LEU A 350 4.13 -10.18 3.24
N TRP A 351 5.45 -10.05 3.02
CA TRP A 351 6.02 -9.49 1.80
C TRP A 351 7.19 -10.29 1.23
N ASP A 352 7.03 -11.61 1.13
CA ASP A 352 7.86 -12.45 0.27
C ASP A 352 7.59 -12.08 -1.21
N TRP A 353 8.48 -11.27 -1.79
CA TRP A 353 8.40 -10.79 -3.17
C TRP A 353 8.39 -11.94 -4.20
N ASP A 354 8.99 -13.09 -3.88
CA ASP A 354 9.02 -14.26 -4.77
C ASP A 354 7.64 -14.92 -4.91
N ARG A 355 6.70 -14.62 -4.00
CA ARG A 355 5.33 -15.18 -3.99
C ARG A 355 4.26 -14.20 -4.47
N LEU A 356 4.58 -12.92 -4.61
CA LEU A 356 3.70 -11.85 -5.08
C LEU A 356 3.66 -11.77 -6.62
N ASN A 357 3.56 -12.92 -7.28
CA ASN A 357 3.38 -13.01 -8.73
C ASN A 357 2.05 -12.38 -9.15
N LEU A 358 2.07 -11.07 -9.41
CA LEU A 358 1.09 -10.36 -10.21
C LEU A 358 1.27 -10.81 -11.67
N ASP A 359 0.60 -11.90 -12.04
CA ASP A 359 0.45 -12.27 -13.45
C ASP A 359 -0.48 -11.27 -14.14
N LEU A 360 0.08 -10.12 -14.53
CA LEU A 360 -0.59 -9.07 -15.29
C LEU A 360 -1.02 -9.55 -16.68
N GLY A 361 -0.52 -10.69 -17.16
CA GLY A 361 -0.89 -11.29 -18.45
C GLY A 361 -2.36 -11.74 -18.50
N GLN A 362 -2.98 -12.00 -17.35
CA GLN A 362 -4.39 -12.40 -17.25
C GLN A 362 -5.36 -11.22 -17.43
N TYR A 363 -4.84 -10.00 -17.36
CA TYR A 363 -5.57 -8.75 -17.59
C TYR A 363 -5.31 -8.14 -18.97
N ALA A 364 -4.53 -8.84 -19.81
CA ALA A 364 -4.54 -8.56 -21.24
C ALA A 364 -5.93 -8.87 -21.78
N VAL A 365 -6.67 -7.83 -22.14
CA VAL A 365 -7.92 -7.93 -22.89
C VAL A 365 -7.67 -8.89 -24.08
N PRO A 366 -8.53 -9.90 -24.33
CA PRO A 366 -8.42 -10.71 -25.52
C PRO A 366 -8.34 -9.80 -26.75
N GLN A 367 -7.23 -9.95 -27.47
CA GLN A 367 -6.79 -9.05 -28.54
C GLN A 367 -7.91 -8.75 -29.55
N TYR A 368 -8.05 -7.47 -29.90
CA TYR A 368 -8.45 -7.10 -31.26
C TYR A 368 -7.36 -7.58 -32.22
N ALA A 369 -7.45 -8.84 -32.63
CA ALA A 369 -6.73 -9.38 -33.76
C ALA A 369 -7.64 -10.38 -34.45
N THR A 370 -8.40 -9.91 -35.44
CA THR A 370 -8.49 -10.53 -36.77
C THR A 370 -9.59 -9.83 -37.58
N SER A 371 -9.17 -8.94 -38.48
CA SER A 371 -9.81 -8.74 -39.78
C SER A 371 -9.07 -7.61 -40.50
N GLY A 372 -8.22 -7.98 -41.47
CA GLY A 372 -7.70 -6.99 -42.41
C GLY A 372 -6.36 -7.37 -43.04
N SER A 373 -6.32 -8.48 -43.79
CA SER A 373 -5.53 -8.48 -45.02
C SER A 373 -5.93 -7.25 -45.83
N TRP A 374 -4.98 -6.45 -46.32
CA TRP A 374 -4.88 -5.94 -47.70
C TRP A 374 -3.57 -5.15 -47.84
N ILE A 375 -2.73 -5.64 -48.77
CA ILE A 375 -1.79 -4.95 -49.68
C ILE A 375 -1.01 -3.74 -49.16
#